data_AF-A0A3M1NB86-F1
#
_entry.id   AF-A0A3M1NB86-F1
#
_cell.length_a   1.000
_cell.length_b   1.000
_cell.length_c   1.000
_cell.angle_alpha   90.00
_cell.angle_beta   90.00
_cell.angle_gamma   90.00
#
_symmetry.space_group_name_H-M   'P 1'
#
loop_
_entity.id
_entity.type
_entity.pdbx_description
1 polymer ?
#
loop_
_entity_poly.entity_id
_entity_poly.type
_entity_poly.pdbx_seq_one_letter_code
_entity_poly.pdbx_strand_id
1 'polypeptide(L)' 'MRILVHDYAGHPFQVQLSRALARRGHDVLHAYCGSLPNTAHGIMHRLDEDPPT' A
#
# COMPACT_ATOMS: atom_id res chain seq x y z
N MET A 1 0.00 15.96 -0.75
CA MET A 1 0.77 15.65 -1.98
C MET A 1 0.23 14.36 -2.55
N ARG A 2 0.31 14.16 -3.88
CA ARG A 2 -0.06 12.90 -4.54
C ARG A 2 1.15 11.98 -4.63
N ILE A 3 1.04 10.77 -4.13
CA ILE A 3 2.14 9.80 -4.05
C ILE A 3 1.68 8.46 -4.65
N LEU A 4 2.47 7.92 -5.57
CA LEU A 4 2.32 6.55 -6.07
C LEU A 4 3.33 5.66 -5.37
N VAL A 5 2.85 4.62 -4.69
CA VAL A 5 3.68 3.52 -4.18
C VAL A 5 3.46 2.34 -5.12
N HIS A 6 4.53 1.90 -5.80
CA HIS A 6 4.47 0.77 -6.73
C HIS A 6 5.22 -0.44 -6.15
N ASP A 7 4.46 -1.39 -5.61
CA ASP A 7 4.94 -2.64 -5.05
C ASP A 7 5.10 -3.71 -6.12
N TYR A 8 6.25 -3.70 -6.79
CA TYR A 8 6.55 -4.67 -7.82
C TYR A 8 6.86 -6.05 -7.22
N ALA A 9 7.81 -6.14 -6.28
CA ALA A 9 8.28 -7.41 -5.74
C ALA A 9 7.44 -7.95 -4.57
N GLY A 10 6.41 -7.23 -4.15
CA GLY A 10 5.50 -7.65 -3.10
C GLY A 10 6.07 -7.64 -1.69
N HIS A 11 6.82 -6.59 -1.36
CA HIS A 11 7.45 -6.49 -0.05
C HIS A 11 6.38 -6.26 1.03
N PRO A 12 6.39 -7.03 2.13
CA PRO A 12 5.32 -6.99 3.14
C PRO A 12 5.04 -5.61 3.75
N PHE A 13 6.02 -4.69 3.73
CA PHE A 13 5.94 -3.39 4.39
C PHE A 13 5.27 -2.29 3.54
N GLN A 14 5.16 -2.47 2.22
CA GLN A 14 4.78 -1.35 1.34
C GLN A 14 3.34 -0.89 1.55
N VAL A 15 2.47 -1.80 1.99
CA VAL A 15 1.10 -1.44 2.36
C VAL A 15 1.08 -0.62 3.65
N GLN A 16 1.87 -0.97 4.68
CA GLN A 16 1.98 -0.17 5.90
C GLN A 16 2.62 1.20 5.62
N LEU A 17 3.60 1.26 4.72
CA LEU A 17 4.16 2.54 4.26
C LEU A 17 3.05 3.42 3.65
N SER A 18 2.21 2.84 2.80
CA SER A 18 1.11 3.55 2.14
C SER A 18 0.12 4.11 3.18
N ARG A 19 -0.29 3.27 4.15
CA ARG A 19 -1.12 3.69 5.29
C ARG A 19 -0.48 4.83 6.09
N ALA A 20 0.81 4.72 6.38
CA ALA A 20 1.54 5.72 7.15
C ALA A 20 1.68 7.06 6.40
N LEU A 21 1.75 7.04 5.06
CA LEU A 21 1.74 8.24 4.23
C LEU A 21 0.34 8.87 4.18
N ALA A 22 -0.70 8.06 4.00
CA ALA A 22 -2.09 8.53 4.02
C ALA A 22 -2.47 9.15 5.37
N ARG A 23 -2.06 8.52 6.51
CA ARG A 23 -2.23 9.08 7.86
C ARG A 23 -1.54 10.43 8.07
N ARG A 24 -0.53 10.77 7.27
CA ARG A 24 0.15 12.08 7.29
C ARG A 24 -0.53 13.13 6.40
N GLY A 25 -1.69 12.81 5.79
CA GLY A 25 -2.45 13.71 4.94
C GLY A 25 -1.99 13.72 3.47
N HIS A 26 -1.34 12.66 3.02
CA HIS A 26 -1.02 12.48 1.60
C HIS A 26 -2.12 11.71 0.88
N ASP A 27 -2.33 12.02 -0.40
CA ASP A 27 -3.20 11.27 -1.31
C ASP A 27 -2.34 10.16 -1.93
N VAL A 28 -2.60 8.90 -1.55
CA VAL A 28 -1.70 7.78 -1.85
C VAL A 28 -2.42 6.75 -2.72
N LEU A 29 -1.84 6.47 -3.89
CA LEU A 29 -2.21 5.32 -4.70
C LEU A 29 -1.21 4.20 -4.45
N HIS A 30 -1.68 3.06 -3.98
CA HIS A 30 -0.88 1.84 -3.88
C HIS A 30 -1.17 0.94 -5.08
N ALA A 31 -0.18 0.74 -5.95
CA ALA A 31 -0.25 -0.17 -7.09
C ALA A 31 0.68 -1.37 -6.83
N TYR A 32 0.27 -2.56 -7.24
CA TYR A 32 1.08 -3.77 -7.11
C TYR A 32 1.12 -4.55 -8.42
N CYS A 33 2.16 -5.37 -8.60
CA CYS A 33 2.33 -6.21 -9.79
C CYS A 33 1.52 -7.51 -9.66
N GLY A 34 0.38 -7.61 -10.35
CA GLY A 34 -0.46 -8.81 -10.35
C GLY A 34 0.10 -10.01 -11.13
N SER A 35 1.18 -9.83 -11.91
CA SER A 35 1.78 -10.91 -12.72
C SER A 35 2.82 -11.74 -11.97
N LEU A 36 3.13 -11.40 -10.72
CA LEU A 36 4.03 -12.17 -9.88
C LEU A 36 3.21 -13.04 -8.92
N PRO A 37 3.01 -14.34 -9.24
CA PRO A 37 2.32 -15.24 -8.33
C PRO A 37 3.19 -15.51 -7.10
N ASN A 38 2.60 -15.44 -5.91
CA ASN A 38 3.16 -15.85 -4.61
C ASN A 38 4.05 -14.82 -3.88
N THR A 39 3.87 -13.55 -4.17
CA THR A 39 4.46 -12.46 -3.39
C THR A 39 3.67 -12.18 -2.11
N ALA A 40 4.38 -11.86 -1.02
CA ALA A 40 3.76 -11.74 0.30
C ALA A 40 2.78 -10.56 0.40
N HIS A 41 3.07 -9.42 -0.24
CA HIS A 41 2.28 -8.17 -0.30
C HIS A 41 1.80 -7.58 1.04
N GLY A 42 2.02 -8.26 2.17
CA GLY A 42 1.48 -7.83 3.46
C GLY A 42 -0.05 -7.90 3.52
N ILE A 43 -0.63 -7.12 4.42
CA ILE A 43 -2.08 -7.09 4.66
C ILE A 43 -2.74 -6.17 3.62
N MET A 44 -3.21 -6.76 2.52
CA MET A 44 -3.84 -6.04 1.41
C MET A 44 -5.32 -5.69 1.64
N HIS A 45 -5.99 -6.34 2.60
CA HIS A 45 -7.36 -5.96 2.95
C HIS A 45 -7.38 -4.71 3.83
N ARG A 46 -8.45 -3.93 3.69
CA ARG A 46 -8.67 -2.73 4.48
C ARG A 46 -8.94 -3.11 5.94
N LEU A 47 -8.33 -2.37 6.86
CA LEU A 47 -8.53 -2.47 8.31
C LEU A 47 -9.41 -1.32 8.80
N ASP A 48 -10.07 -1.49 9.94
CA ASP A 48 -10.92 -0.43 10.54
C ASP A 48 -10.13 0.83 10.91
N GLU A 49 -8.84 0.66 11.21
CA GLU A 49 -7.90 1.72 11.53
C GLU A 49 -7.28 2.40 10.29
N ASP A 50 -7.65 1.98 9.08
CA ASP A 50 -7.11 2.55 7.85
C ASP A 50 -7.71 3.93 7.57
N PRO A 51 -6.88 4.89 7.12
CA PRO A 51 -7.36 6.22 6.77
C PRO A 51 -8.43 6.14 5.66
N PRO A 52 -9.44 7.04 5.68
CA PRO A 52 -10.60 6.98 4.78
C PRO A 52 -10.25 7.05 3.30
N THR A 53 -9.07 7.59 2.98
CA THR A 53 -8.53 7.78 1.62
C THR A 53 -7.04 7.51 1.64
#